data_AF-A0A821LDG9-F1
#
_entry.id   AF-A0A821LDG9-F1
#
_cell.length_a   1.000
_cell.length_b   1.000
_cell.length_c   1.000
_cell.angle_alpha   90.00
_cell.angle_beta   90.00
_cell.angle_gamma   90.00
#
_symmetry.space_group_name_H-M   'P 1'
#
loop_
_entity.id
_entity.type
_entity.pdbx_description
1 polymer ?
#
loop_
_entity_poly.entity_id
_entity_poly.type
_entity_poly.pdbx_seq_one_letter_code
_entity_poly.pdbx_strand_id
1 'polypeptide(L)'
;MEYNFYKADTSDADNLNTPYDFSSIMHYGRKYFSVNGADTLEALNSSIAFGQRGTLSSYDIQAIQTFYGCSEPITISTTTTTTTATKTTTTTTKTTTTITTTETTTTTTTE
;
A
#
# COMPACT_ATOMS: atom_id res chain seq x y z
N MET A 1 -21.93 1.16 -11.75
CA MET A 1 -21.33 0.69 -10.48
C MET A 1 -20.82 1.90 -9.69
N GLU A 2 -21.71 2.88 -9.46
CA GLU A 2 -21.33 4.24 -9.05
C GLU A 2 -20.95 4.36 -7.57
N TYR A 3 -21.55 3.54 -6.71
CA TYR A 3 -21.30 3.53 -5.26
C TYR A 3 -19.83 3.31 -4.89
N ASN A 4 -19.01 2.71 -5.77
CA ASN A 4 -17.56 2.53 -5.55
C ASN A 4 -16.76 3.84 -5.59
N PHE A 5 -17.39 4.94 -6.03
CA PHE A 5 -16.79 6.28 -6.13
C PHE A 5 -17.39 7.27 -5.13
N TYR A 6 -18.30 6.82 -4.26
CA TYR A 6 -18.82 7.66 -3.18
C TYR A 6 -17.69 7.94 -2.18
N LYS A 7 -17.56 9.21 -1.78
CA LYS A 7 -16.61 9.62 -0.73
C LYS A 7 -17.14 9.15 0.63
N ALA A 8 -16.26 8.61 1.46
CA ALA A 8 -16.57 8.37 2.87
C ALA A 8 -16.86 9.71 3.58
N ASP A 9 -17.70 9.66 4.62
CA ASP A 9 -17.91 10.81 5.51
C ASP A 9 -16.75 10.92 6.52
N THR A 10 -16.51 12.14 7.01
CA THR A 10 -15.53 12.42 8.08
C THR A 10 -15.84 11.75 9.42
N SER A 11 -17.03 11.20 9.60
CA SER A 11 -17.41 10.37 10.75
C SER A 11 -17.08 8.88 10.56
N ASP A 12 -16.94 8.40 9.32
CA ASP A 12 -16.58 7.01 8.98
C ASP A 12 -15.09 6.83 8.65
N ALA A 13 -14.39 7.91 8.29
CA ALA A 13 -12.98 7.86 7.85
C ALA A 13 -12.13 9.02 8.39
N ASP A 14 -10.97 8.67 8.97
CA ASP A 14 -9.89 9.60 9.31
C ASP A 14 -8.68 9.34 8.39
N ASN A 15 -8.03 10.41 7.94
CA ASN A 15 -6.79 10.34 7.16
C ASN A 15 -5.54 10.18 8.04
N LEU A 16 -5.66 10.22 9.37
CA LEU A 16 -4.56 10.05 10.34
C LEU A 16 -3.39 11.02 10.08
N ASN A 17 -3.73 12.25 9.69
CA ASN A 17 -2.79 13.30 9.28
C ASN A 17 -1.87 12.94 8.08
N THR A 18 -2.26 11.97 7.25
CA THR A 18 -1.58 11.66 5.97
C THR A 18 -2.17 12.45 4.79
N PRO A 19 -1.37 12.78 3.76
CA PRO A 19 -1.86 13.40 2.52
C PRO A 19 -2.48 12.37 1.56
N TYR A 20 -3.22 12.83 0.55
CA TYR A 20 -3.79 11.96 -0.47
C TYR A 20 -2.70 11.27 -1.31
N ASP A 21 -2.63 9.94 -1.24
CA ASP A 21 -1.55 9.16 -1.83
C ASP A 21 -1.97 8.40 -3.11
N PHE A 22 -1.52 8.91 -4.25
CA PHE A 22 -1.66 8.28 -5.57
C PHE A 22 -0.91 6.93 -5.69
N SER A 23 0.09 6.68 -4.84
CA SER A 23 0.86 5.44 -4.81
C SER A 23 0.31 4.37 -3.86
N SER A 24 -0.71 4.69 -3.05
CA SER A 24 -1.35 3.75 -2.12
C SER A 24 -1.85 2.49 -2.84
N ILE A 25 -1.66 1.33 -2.21
CA ILE A 25 -2.18 0.05 -2.72
C ILE A 25 -3.71 0.04 -2.84
N MET A 26 -4.39 0.89 -2.05
CA MET A 26 -5.85 1.01 -2.01
C MET A 26 -6.40 1.85 -3.16
N HIS A 27 -5.62 2.80 -3.69
CA HIS A 27 -6.07 3.71 -4.75
C HIS A 27 -6.51 2.93 -6.01
N TYR A 28 -7.73 3.14 -6.52
CA TYR A 28 -8.19 2.48 -7.74
C TYR A 28 -7.40 2.94 -8.97
N GLY A 29 -7.19 2.05 -9.95
CA GLY A 29 -6.57 2.41 -11.22
C GLY A 29 -7.54 3.13 -12.18
N ARG A 30 -6.97 3.87 -13.13
CA ARG A 30 -7.67 4.72 -14.12
C ARG A 30 -8.96 4.17 -14.72
N LYS A 31 -9.05 2.86 -14.97
CA LYS A 31 -10.18 2.21 -15.67
C LYS A 31 -11.05 1.30 -14.81
N TYR A 32 -10.91 1.37 -13.48
CA TYR A 32 -11.68 0.51 -12.56
C TYR A 32 -13.19 0.78 -12.71
N PHE A 33 -13.99 -0.29 -12.74
CA PHE A 33 -15.45 -0.25 -12.97
C PHE A 33 -15.90 0.36 -14.32
N SER A 34 -14.99 0.61 -15.26
CA SER A 34 -15.30 1.11 -16.60
C SER A 34 -16.07 0.07 -17.43
N VAL A 35 -17.14 0.49 -18.10
CA VAL A 35 -17.98 -0.37 -18.95
C VAL A 35 -17.57 -0.31 -20.42
N ASN A 36 -17.01 0.83 -20.87
CA ASN A 36 -16.60 1.11 -22.24
C ASN A 36 -15.08 1.12 -22.44
N GLY A 37 -14.30 0.88 -21.38
CA GLY A 37 -12.83 0.91 -21.43
C GLY A 37 -12.22 2.31 -21.44
N ALA A 38 -13.00 3.37 -21.25
CA ALA A 38 -12.51 4.72 -20.97
C ALA A 38 -12.00 4.83 -19.51
N ASP A 39 -11.25 5.89 -19.20
CA ASP A 39 -10.86 6.20 -17.82
C ASP A 39 -12.11 6.64 -17.01
N THR A 40 -12.21 6.13 -15.78
CA THR A 40 -13.22 6.47 -14.76
C THR A 40 -12.63 7.32 -13.63
N LEU A 41 -11.30 7.40 -13.55
CA LEU A 41 -10.56 8.28 -12.65
C LEU A 41 -9.42 8.95 -13.42
N GLU A 42 -9.35 10.28 -13.31
CA GLU A 42 -8.27 11.10 -13.85
C GLU A 42 -7.66 11.95 -12.72
N ALA A 43 -6.32 12.01 -12.66
CA ALA A 43 -5.62 12.89 -11.72
C ALA A 43 -5.54 14.30 -12.31
N LEU A 44 -5.77 15.33 -11.48
CA LEU A 44 -5.71 16.75 -11.87
C LEU A 44 -4.36 17.15 -12.49
N ASN A 45 -3.28 16.48 -12.12
CA ASN A 45 -2.05 16.42 -12.91
C ASN A 45 -2.02 15.07 -13.64
N SER A 46 -2.28 15.11 -14.95
CA SER A 46 -2.39 13.92 -15.80
C SER A 46 -1.10 13.09 -15.88
N SER A 47 0.06 13.68 -15.55
CA SER A 47 1.37 13.02 -15.49
C SER A 47 1.51 12.03 -14.33
N ILE A 48 0.60 12.06 -13.35
CA ILE A 48 0.65 11.16 -12.19
C ILE A 48 0.18 9.76 -12.59
N ALA A 49 1.00 8.76 -12.24
CA ALA A 49 0.65 7.34 -12.30
C ALA A 49 0.08 6.90 -10.94
N PHE A 50 -0.96 6.06 -10.99
CA PHE A 50 -1.68 5.57 -9.80
C PHE A 50 -2.36 4.23 -10.08
N GLY A 51 -2.81 3.54 -9.03
CA GLY A 51 -3.45 2.22 -9.16
C GLY A 51 -2.49 1.04 -9.15
N GLN A 52 -1.31 1.18 -8.54
CA GLN A 52 -0.35 0.08 -8.37
C GLN A 52 -0.88 -0.99 -7.41
N ARG A 53 -0.44 -2.25 -7.56
CA ARG A 53 -0.86 -3.40 -6.73
C ARG A 53 0.33 -4.30 -6.32
N GLY A 54 1.52 -3.73 -6.25
CA GLY A 54 2.78 -4.45 -6.01
C GLY A 54 3.34 -4.30 -4.61
N THR A 55 3.16 -3.15 -3.96
CA THR A 55 3.73 -2.85 -2.63
C THR A 55 2.74 -2.04 -1.79
N LEU A 56 2.95 -1.96 -0.46
CA LEU A 56 2.42 -0.84 0.32
C LEU A 56 3.24 0.42 0.00
N SER A 57 2.62 1.60 0.07
CA SER A 57 3.32 2.88 0.04
C SER A 57 3.88 3.27 1.42
N SER A 58 4.64 4.37 1.49
CA SER A 58 5.06 4.96 2.77
C SER A 58 3.88 5.46 3.60
N TYR A 59 2.82 5.96 2.97
CA TYR A 59 1.63 6.47 3.66
C TYR A 59 0.67 5.35 4.06
N ASP A 60 0.54 4.28 3.28
CA ASP A 60 -0.15 3.05 3.71
C ASP A 60 0.46 2.53 5.02
N ILE A 61 1.78 2.42 5.07
CA ILE A 61 2.52 1.94 6.27
C ILE A 61 2.33 2.91 7.45
N GLN A 62 2.48 4.22 7.22
CA GLN A 62 2.31 5.24 8.27
C GLN A 62 0.90 5.26 8.87
N ALA A 63 -0.13 5.18 8.02
CA ALA A 63 -1.52 5.16 8.46
C ALA A 63 -1.81 3.91 9.31
N ILE A 64 -1.37 2.72 8.87
CA ILE A 64 -1.52 1.47 9.62
C ILE A 64 -0.78 1.55 10.97
N GLN A 65 0.47 2.04 10.98
CA GLN A 65 1.25 2.19 12.22
C GLN A 65 0.59 3.16 13.21
N THR A 66 0.03 4.27 12.71
CA THR A 66 -0.70 5.24 13.53
C THR A 66 -1.99 4.65 14.09
N PHE A 67 -2.78 3.97 13.24
CA PHE A 67 -4.07 3.39 13.63
C PHE A 67 -3.94 2.30 14.71
N TYR A 68 -2.94 1.42 14.58
CA TYR A 68 -2.69 0.34 15.54
C TYR A 68 -1.76 0.73 16.70
N GLY A 69 -1.34 2.00 16.79
CA GLY A 69 -0.47 2.47 17.87
C GLY A 69 0.91 1.79 17.90
N CYS A 70 1.48 1.45 16.74
CA CYS A 70 2.70 0.69 16.62
C CYS A 70 3.94 1.47 17.11
N SER A 71 4.23 1.36 18.40
CA SER A 71 5.40 1.96 19.05
C SER A 71 6.66 1.11 18.82
N GLU A 72 7.32 1.27 17.67
CA GLU A 72 8.76 1.06 17.40
C GLU A 72 8.99 1.34 15.89
N PRO A 73 10.05 2.06 15.48
CA PRO A 73 10.46 2.09 14.08
C PRO A 73 11.03 0.72 13.70
N ILE A 74 10.29 -0.06 12.91
CA ILE A 74 10.72 -1.41 12.47
C ILE A 74 12.15 -1.35 11.92
N THR A 75 13.11 -1.94 12.64
CA THR A 75 14.52 -1.90 12.29
C THR A 75 14.79 -2.85 11.14
N ILE A 76 14.51 -2.39 9.90
CA ILE A 76 14.65 -3.21 8.69
C ILE A 76 16.14 -3.52 8.47
N SER A 77 16.57 -4.70 8.91
CA SER A 77 17.86 -5.29 8.54
C SER A 77 17.90 -5.48 7.03
N THR A 78 18.55 -4.56 6.33
CA THR A 78 18.59 -4.46 4.87
C THR A 78 19.53 -5.49 4.25
N THR A 79 19.11 -6.76 4.26
CA THR A 79 19.75 -7.85 3.51
C THR A 79 19.67 -7.57 2.01
N THR A 80 20.69 -6.91 1.49
CA THR A 80 20.76 -6.47 0.10
C THR A 80 21.15 -7.65 -0.79
N THR A 81 20.14 -8.38 -1.29
CA THR A 81 20.34 -9.48 -2.24
C THR A 81 20.66 -8.93 -3.63
N THR A 82 21.96 -8.71 -3.90
CA THR A 82 22.47 -8.26 -5.20
C THR A 82 22.37 -9.37 -6.23
N THR A 83 21.44 -9.24 -7.18
CA THR A 83 21.27 -10.15 -8.33
C THR A 83 21.73 -9.47 -9.62
N THR A 84 22.45 -10.17 -10.49
CA THR A 84 23.10 -9.56 -11.67
C THR A 84 23.16 -10.54 -12.86
N ALA A 85 22.59 -10.24 -14.04
CA ALA A 85 21.62 -9.18 -14.33
C ALA A 85 20.50 -9.68 -15.31
N THR A 86 20.36 -9.38 -16.60
CA THR A 86 21.20 -8.59 -17.54
C THR A 86 20.36 -7.97 -18.67
N LYS A 87 20.57 -6.67 -18.91
CA LYS A 87 20.14 -5.85 -20.08
C LYS A 87 18.69 -5.32 -20.11
N THR A 88 18.61 -4.01 -20.37
CA THR A 88 17.45 -3.20 -20.83
C THR A 88 16.61 -2.49 -19.76
N THR A 89 17.21 -1.44 -19.20
CA THR A 89 16.62 -0.15 -18.77
C THR A 89 15.10 -0.02 -18.66
N THR A 90 14.59 -0.06 -17.43
CA THR A 90 13.69 0.97 -16.85
C THR A 90 13.70 0.80 -15.33
N THR A 91 13.98 1.86 -14.58
CA THR A 91 14.09 1.79 -13.11
C THR A 91 12.70 1.82 -12.47
N THR A 92 12.33 0.78 -11.73
CA THR A 92 11.14 0.78 -10.86
C THR A 92 11.41 -0.12 -9.65
N THR A 93 11.49 0.48 -8.46
CA THR A 93 11.82 -0.23 -7.23
C THR A 93 10.64 -1.07 -6.75
N LYS A 94 10.74 -2.41 -6.85
CA LYS A 94 9.70 -3.33 -6.41
C LYS A 94 10.04 -3.95 -5.04
N THR A 95 9.65 -3.29 -3.96
CA THR A 95 9.73 -3.84 -2.60
C THR A 95 8.71 -4.97 -2.43
N THR A 96 9.17 -6.22 -2.28
CA THR A 96 8.29 -7.39 -2.08
C THR A 96 8.45 -7.90 -0.65
N THR A 97 7.41 -7.76 0.18
CA THR A 97 7.44 -8.17 1.59
C THR A 97 6.97 -9.61 1.75
N THR A 98 7.88 -10.52 2.10
CA THR A 98 7.53 -11.86 2.57
C THR A 98 7.40 -11.84 4.09
N ILE A 99 6.21 -12.13 4.61
CA ILE A 99 5.98 -12.26 6.06
C ILE A 99 6.37 -13.69 6.47
N THR A 100 7.37 -13.83 7.33
CA THR A 100 7.71 -15.10 7.99
C THR A 100 7.24 -15.05 9.44
N THR A 101 6.11 -15.69 9.74
CA THR A 101 5.60 -15.79 11.11
C THR A 101 6.40 -16.82 11.89
N THR A 102 7.17 -16.40 12.89
CA THR A 102 7.71 -17.29 13.92
C THR A 102 6.62 -17.54 14.96
N GLU A 103 6.09 -18.75 15.03
CA GLU A 103 5.17 -19.16 16.09
C GLU A 103 5.91 -19.21 17.44
N THR A 104 5.35 -18.56 18.46
CA THR A 104 5.82 -18.68 19.85
C THR A 104 4.86 -19.60 20.60
N THR A 105 5.30 -20.83 20.88
CA THR A 105 4.49 -21.82 21.61
C THR A 105 4.42 -21.48 23.10
N THR A 106 3.26 -21.00 23.57
CA THR A 106 3.00 -20.78 25.00
C THR A 106 2.37 -22.03 25.62
N THR A 107 3.13 -22.77 26.43
CA THR A 107 2.59 -23.86 27.24
C THR A 107 1.86 -23.34 28.46
N THR A 108 0.57 -23.65 28.58
CA THR A 108 -0.23 -23.41 29.79
C THR A 108 -0.18 -24.66 30.69
N THR A 109 0.35 -24.51 31.90
CA THR A 109 0.24 -25.53 32.97
C THR A 109 -1.10 -25.37 33.69
N THR A 110 -1.74 -26.48 34.05
CA THR A 110 -2.98 -26.51 34.84
C THR A 110 -2.71 -26.90 36.28
N GLU A 111 -3.31 -26.17 37.22
CA GLU A 111 -3.73 -26.64 38.56
C GLU A 111 -5.21 -26.28 38.74
#